data_AF-A0A520B3X1-F1
#
_entry.id   AF-A0A520B3X1-F1
#
_cell.length_a   1.000
_cell.length_b   1.000
_cell.length_c   1.000
_cell.angle_alpha   90.00
_cell.angle_beta   90.00
_cell.angle_gamma   90.00
#
_symmetry.space_group_name_H-M   'P 1'
#
loop_
_entity.id
_entity.type
_entity.pdbx_description
1 polymer ?
#
loop_
_entity_poly.entity_id
_entity_poly.type
_entity_poly.pdbx_seq_one_letter_code
_entity_poly.pdbx_strand_id
1 'polypeptide(L)'
;MKTYFRLLSFAKPIEKFAIPYVIATLFAIVFNTFLFTLLGPLMQALFLKDSLSKPLPSSGEKSLLDPRELFQAYIDKISTQHGDVYALQIICVVIVVTVFLANFFRYFSQRYMEDLRVHTLLNMRKKVFDNVMNLHVGYFNNERKGDIISKVASDVQVVQFTVTNTLQVVFKEPLQLIFFVAVLLSISVKLTLFSLLVIPVSGFIISKIVKRLKQQATQSHESFAKMIGFLDESLSGIKIIKAFNA
;
A
#
# COMPACT_ATOMS: atom_id res chain seq x y z
N MET A 1 -20.80 -2.20 3.69
CA MET A 1 -20.29 -1.01 2.95
C MET A 1 -20.70 0.33 3.57
N LYS A 2 -21.95 0.53 4.05
CA LYS A 2 -22.39 1.80 4.67
C LYS A 2 -21.55 2.29 5.86
N THR A 3 -21.08 1.36 6.72
CA THR A 3 -20.21 1.69 7.86
C THR A 3 -18.87 2.27 7.42
N TYR A 4 -18.31 1.78 6.32
CA TYR A 4 -17.01 2.19 5.82
C TYR A 4 -17.02 3.63 5.29
N PHE A 5 -18.02 3.98 4.47
CA PHE A 5 -18.22 5.36 4.00
C PHE A 5 -18.53 6.33 5.15
N ARG A 6 -19.24 5.87 6.18
CA ARG A 6 -19.48 6.67 7.39
C ARG A 6 -18.18 6.95 8.14
N LEU A 7 -17.29 5.97 8.26
CA LEU A 7 -15.97 6.16 8.86
C LEU A 7 -15.07 7.08 8.02
N LEU A 8 -15.15 6.99 6.70
CA LEU A 8 -14.43 7.86 5.77
C LEU A 8 -14.84 9.34 5.89
N SER A 9 -16.09 9.61 6.30
CA SER A 9 -16.55 10.97 6.55
C SER A 9 -15.80 11.69 7.68
N PHE A 10 -15.19 10.94 8.62
CA PHE A 10 -14.37 11.49 9.71
C PHE A 10 -12.97 11.90 9.25
N ALA A 11 -12.53 11.46 8.06
CA ALA A 11 -11.28 11.87 7.45
C ALA A 11 -11.39 13.25 6.75
N LYS A 12 -12.55 13.92 6.77
CA LYS A 12 -12.69 15.28 6.21
C LYS A 12 -11.92 16.31 7.06
N PRO A 13 -11.15 17.23 6.45
CA PRO A 13 -11.03 17.51 5.01
C PRO A 13 -9.93 16.66 4.34
N ILE A 14 -10.32 15.50 3.81
CA ILE A 14 -9.40 14.54 3.20
C ILE A 14 -8.76 15.10 1.93
N GLU A 15 -9.48 15.97 1.22
CA GLU A 15 -9.12 16.54 -0.07
C GLU A 15 -7.82 17.35 0.00
N LYS A 16 -7.57 18.06 1.12
CA LYS A 16 -6.35 18.85 1.29
C LYS A 16 -5.08 18.00 1.36
N PHE A 17 -5.18 16.77 1.88
CA PHE A 17 -4.04 15.87 2.04
C PHE A 17 -3.99 14.79 0.96
N ALA A 18 -5.14 14.38 0.42
CA ALA A 18 -5.25 13.35 -0.60
C ALA A 18 -4.68 13.81 -1.96
N ILE A 19 -4.91 15.07 -2.36
CA ILE A 19 -4.38 15.59 -3.64
C ILE A 19 -2.84 15.56 -3.68
N PRO A 20 -2.11 16.19 -2.73
CA PRO A 20 -0.65 16.15 -2.74
C PRO A 20 -0.11 14.74 -2.55
N TYR A 21 -0.81 13.89 -1.78
CA TYR A 21 -0.50 12.47 -1.66
C TYR A 21 -0.55 11.75 -3.00
N VAL A 22 -1.64 11.88 -3.75
CA VAL A 22 -1.82 11.20 -5.05
C VAL A 22 -0.78 11.69 -6.05
N ILE A 23 -0.53 13.01 -6.11
CA ILE A 23 0.46 13.60 -7.02
C ILE A 23 1.87 13.07 -6.68
N ALA A 24 2.29 13.15 -5.43
CA ALA A 24 3.60 12.65 -5.01
C ALA A 24 3.74 11.13 -5.24
N THR A 25 2.66 10.38 -5.03
CA THR A 25 2.62 8.94 -5.30
C THR A 25 2.76 8.65 -6.80
N LEU A 26 2.09 9.42 -7.66
CA LEU A 26 2.18 9.26 -9.11
C LEU A 26 3.60 9.53 -9.60
N PHE A 27 4.23 10.62 -9.17
CA PHE A 27 5.64 10.89 -9.52
C PHE A 27 6.57 9.80 -9.00
N ALA A 28 6.40 9.35 -7.75
CA ALA A 28 7.20 8.26 -7.20
C ALA A 28 7.07 6.98 -8.03
N ILE A 29 5.85 6.63 -8.48
CA ILE A 29 5.60 5.49 -9.35
C ILE A 29 6.29 5.70 -10.70
N VAL A 30 6.13 6.86 -11.34
CA VAL A 30 6.74 7.14 -12.65
C VAL A 30 8.26 7.02 -12.60
N PHE A 31 8.94 7.65 -11.63
CA PHE A 31 10.40 7.54 -11.51
C PHE A 31 10.86 6.13 -11.16
N ASN A 32 10.12 5.44 -10.28
CA ASN A 32 10.43 4.06 -9.92
C ASN A 32 10.23 3.10 -11.12
N THR A 33 9.25 3.35 -11.97
CA THR A 33 9.04 2.59 -13.20
C THR A 33 10.12 2.91 -14.24
N PHE A 34 10.49 4.18 -14.39
CA PHE A 34 11.56 4.60 -15.30
C PHE A 34 12.89 3.92 -14.96
N LEU A 35 13.18 3.70 -13.67
CA LEU A 35 14.35 2.96 -13.22
C LEU A 35 14.43 1.54 -13.82
N PHE A 36 13.32 0.81 -13.90
CA PHE A 36 13.30 -0.52 -14.52
C PHE A 36 13.64 -0.46 -16.01
N THR A 37 13.18 0.58 -16.70
CA THR A 37 13.52 0.80 -18.11
C THR A 37 15.01 1.11 -18.31
N LEU A 38 15.61 1.90 -17.41
CA LEU A 38 17.04 2.24 -17.44
C LEU A 38 17.98 1.07 -17.15
N LEU A 39 17.47 0.02 -16.49
CA LEU A 39 18.26 -1.18 -16.18
C LEU A 39 18.69 -1.93 -17.46
N GLY A 40 17.86 -1.92 -18.51
CA GLY A 40 18.18 -2.57 -19.80
C GLY A 40 19.44 -1.98 -20.45
N PRO A 41 19.49 -0.66 -20.71
CA PRO A 41 20.69 0.02 -21.21
C PRO A 41 21.92 -0.16 -20.31
N LEU A 42 21.75 -0.14 -18.98
CA LEU A 42 22.86 -0.39 -18.05
C LEU A 42 23.44 -1.79 -18.23
N MET A 43 22.60 -2.82 -18.31
CA MET A 43 23.04 -4.20 -18.50
C MET A 43 23.76 -4.38 -19.85
N GLN A 44 23.27 -3.75 -20.91
CA GLN A 44 23.94 -3.78 -22.20
C GLN A 44 25.30 -3.08 -22.15
N ALA A 45 25.37 -1.89 -21.56
CA ALA A 45 26.62 -1.14 -21.44
C ALA A 45 27.65 -1.84 -20.54
N LEU A 46 27.21 -2.58 -19.52
CA LEU A 46 28.09 -3.26 -18.56
C LEU A 46 28.57 -4.64 -19.05
N PHE A 47 27.75 -5.40 -19.78
CA PHE A 47 28.05 -6.77 -20.20
C PHE A 47 28.39 -6.94 -21.69
N LEU A 48 27.95 -6.04 -22.58
CA LEU A 48 28.12 -6.17 -24.03
C LEU A 48 29.09 -5.12 -24.57
N LYS A 49 30.35 -5.19 -24.13
CA LYS A 49 31.45 -4.29 -24.53
C LYS A 49 31.74 -4.29 -26.05
N ASP A 50 31.26 -5.28 -26.80
CA ASP A 50 31.43 -5.41 -28.27
C ASP A 50 30.25 -4.91 -29.12
N SER A 51 29.10 -4.56 -28.51
CA SER A 51 27.88 -4.19 -29.26
C SER A 51 27.79 -2.70 -29.63
N LEU A 52 28.76 -1.89 -29.18
CA LEU A 52 28.81 -0.43 -29.41
C LEU A 52 29.10 -0.06 -30.88
N SER A 53 29.34 -1.06 -31.74
CA SER A 53 29.56 -0.92 -33.18
C SER A 53 28.32 -1.19 -34.04
N LYS A 54 27.23 -1.73 -33.47
CA LYS A 54 25.97 -1.89 -34.19
C LYS A 54 24.93 -0.93 -33.62
N PRO A 55 24.36 -0.02 -34.44
CA PRO A 55 23.21 0.76 -34.01
C PRO A 55 22.15 -0.23 -33.51
N LEU A 56 21.55 0.06 -32.35
CA LEU A 56 20.42 -0.74 -31.87
C LEU A 56 19.40 -0.86 -33.02
N PRO A 57 18.87 -2.06 -33.32
CA PRO A 57 17.76 -2.16 -34.25
C PRO A 57 16.59 -1.41 -33.62
N SER A 58 16.29 -0.23 -34.17
CA SER A 58 15.08 0.53 -33.90
C SER A 58 13.90 -0.37 -34.24
N SER A 59 13.43 -1.09 -33.22
CA SER A 59 12.38 -2.08 -33.36
C SER A 59 11.06 -1.32 -33.32
N GLY A 60 10.54 -0.95 -34.49
CA GLY A 60 9.21 -0.35 -34.63
C GLY A 60 9.23 1.18 -34.72
N GLU A 61 8.19 1.71 -35.35
CA GLU A 61 8.00 3.12 -35.70
C GLU A 61 8.35 4.09 -34.57
N LYS A 62 9.12 5.14 -34.89
CA LYS A 62 9.52 6.22 -33.96
C LYS A 62 8.28 6.86 -33.34
N SER A 63 7.90 6.40 -32.16
CA SER A 63 6.86 7.02 -31.36
C SER A 63 7.51 8.18 -30.61
N LEU A 64 7.33 9.40 -31.12
CA LEU A 64 7.87 10.64 -30.51
C LEU A 64 7.42 10.88 -29.05
N LEU A 65 6.52 10.04 -28.54
CA LEU A 65 5.94 10.14 -27.19
C LEU A 65 6.50 9.11 -26.21
N ASP A 66 7.35 8.15 -26.63
CA ASP A 66 7.90 7.13 -25.75
C ASP A 66 9.19 7.60 -25.05
N PRO A 67 9.19 7.85 -23.72
CA PRO A 67 10.35 8.39 -23.01
C PRO A 67 11.58 7.49 -23.07
N ARG A 68 11.36 6.18 -23.26
CA ARG A 68 12.40 5.17 -23.44
C ARG A 68 13.18 5.38 -24.72
N GLU A 69 12.48 5.59 -25.84
CA GLU A 69 13.09 5.73 -27.16
C GLU A 69 13.87 7.05 -27.27
N LEU A 70 13.32 8.12 -26.68
CA LEU A 70 14.01 9.40 -26.57
C LEU A 70 15.31 9.27 -25.76
N PHE A 71 15.28 8.53 -24.66
CA PHE A 71 16.48 8.29 -23.85
C PHE A 71 17.51 7.43 -24.59
N GLN A 72 17.09 6.35 -25.25
CA GLN A 72 18.00 5.51 -26.04
C GLN A 72 18.62 6.28 -27.21
N ALA A 73 17.83 7.07 -27.94
CA ALA A 73 18.33 7.93 -29.02
C ALA A 73 19.31 8.99 -28.51
N TYR A 74 19.09 9.53 -27.30
CA TYR A 74 20.01 10.47 -26.65
C TYR A 74 21.34 9.81 -26.28
N ILE A 75 21.30 8.59 -25.73
CA ILE A 75 22.50 7.82 -25.38
C ILE A 75 23.28 7.41 -26.63
N ASP A 76 22.61 6.92 -27.69
CA ASP A 76 23.25 6.54 -28.95
C ASP A 76 23.95 7.73 -29.63
N LYS A 77 23.32 8.91 -29.57
CA LYS A 77 23.91 10.16 -30.08
C LYS A 77 25.15 10.59 -29.28
N ILE A 78 25.19 10.30 -27.98
CA ILE A 78 26.33 10.64 -27.12
C ILE A 78 27.47 9.63 -27.27
N SER A 79 27.16 8.33 -27.38
CA SER A 79 28.16 7.26 -27.58
C SER A 79 28.96 7.49 -28.87
N THR A 80 28.26 7.86 -29.96
CA THR A 80 28.87 8.13 -31.27
C THR A 80 29.77 9.37 -31.31
N GLN A 81 29.60 10.34 -30.39
CA GLN A 81 30.38 11.58 -30.38
C GLN A 81 31.50 11.62 -29.32
N HIS A 82 31.30 11.02 -28.13
CA HIS A 82 32.19 11.20 -26.97
C HIS A 82 32.76 9.89 -26.41
N GLY A 83 32.43 8.73 -27.01
CA GLY A 83 32.93 7.43 -26.61
C GLY A 83 32.13 6.75 -25.49
N ASP A 84 32.25 5.43 -25.41
CA ASP A 84 31.33 4.57 -24.65
C ASP A 84 31.47 4.71 -23.12
N VAL A 85 32.65 5.11 -22.65
CA VAL A 85 32.90 5.39 -21.23
C VAL A 85 32.11 6.61 -20.74
N TYR A 86 31.99 7.64 -21.57
CA TYR A 86 31.23 8.85 -21.25
C TYR A 86 29.72 8.57 -21.26
N ALA A 87 29.25 7.77 -22.22
CA ALA A 87 27.86 7.30 -22.23
C ALA A 87 27.51 6.50 -20.97
N LEU A 88 28.40 5.62 -20.51
CA LEU A 88 28.20 4.85 -19.28
C LEU A 88 28.14 5.75 -18.03
N GLN A 89 29.00 6.77 -17.94
CA GLN A 89 28.96 7.73 -16.84
C GLN A 89 27.62 8.47 -16.78
N ILE A 90 27.08 8.90 -17.92
CA ILE A 90 25.77 9.56 -18.00
C ILE A 90 24.66 8.61 -17.57
N ILE A 91 24.67 7.35 -18.02
CA ILE A 91 23.67 6.35 -17.60
C ILE A 91 23.70 6.20 -16.07
N CYS A 92 24.88 6.05 -15.47
CA CYS A 92 25.03 5.95 -14.02
C CYS A 92 24.49 7.19 -13.29
N VAL A 93 24.82 8.40 -13.75
CA VAL A 93 24.33 9.65 -13.15
C VAL A 93 22.81 9.74 -13.26
N VAL A 94 22.23 9.44 -14.42
CA VAL A 94 20.78 9.47 -14.63
C VAL A 94 20.07 8.46 -13.73
N ILE A 95 20.62 7.26 -13.54
CA ILE A 95 20.09 6.27 -12.62
C ILE A 95 20.11 6.80 -11.19
N VAL A 96 21.24 7.35 -10.72
CA VAL A 96 21.36 7.92 -9.38
C VAL A 96 20.33 9.04 -9.16
N VAL A 97 20.21 9.96 -10.11
CA VAL A 97 19.23 11.06 -10.05
C VAL A 97 17.80 10.52 -10.04
N THR A 98 17.48 9.53 -10.87
CA THR A 98 16.15 8.92 -10.94
C THR A 98 15.79 8.21 -9.64
N VAL A 99 16.72 7.44 -9.05
CA VAL A 99 16.53 6.78 -7.76
C VAL A 99 16.34 7.80 -6.66
N PHE A 100 17.13 8.87 -6.65
CA PHE A 100 17.00 9.95 -5.68
C PHE A 100 15.61 10.60 -5.78
N LEU A 101 15.17 10.97 -6.99
CA LEU A 101 13.86 11.58 -7.21
C LEU A 101 12.72 10.62 -6.84
N ALA A 102 12.81 9.34 -7.20
CA ALA A 102 11.82 8.33 -6.81
C ALA A 102 11.66 8.24 -5.29
N ASN A 103 12.78 8.21 -4.55
CA ASN A 103 12.75 8.16 -3.09
C ASN A 103 12.29 9.47 -2.47
N PHE A 104 12.65 10.61 -3.06
CA PHE A 104 12.19 11.94 -2.64
C PHE A 104 10.66 12.02 -2.72
N PHE A 105 10.06 11.73 -3.88
CA PHE A 105 8.61 11.73 -4.04
C PHE A 105 7.91 10.67 -3.17
N ARG A 106 8.54 9.49 -2.98
CA ARG A 106 8.05 8.46 -2.07
C ARG A 106 7.99 8.96 -0.62
N TYR A 107 9.02 9.68 -0.17
CA TYR A 107 9.06 10.29 1.16
C TYR A 107 7.94 11.32 1.33
N PHE A 108 7.76 12.22 0.35
CA PHE A 108 6.66 13.19 0.39
C PHE A 108 5.28 12.52 0.40
N SER A 109 5.07 11.49 -0.43
CA SER A 109 3.85 10.66 -0.39
C SER A 109 3.60 10.09 1.02
N GLN A 110 4.64 9.52 1.66
CA GLN A 110 4.51 9.00 3.02
C GLN A 110 4.23 10.11 4.04
N ARG A 111 4.86 11.29 3.91
CA ARG A 111 4.64 12.44 4.79
C ARG A 111 3.20 12.94 4.73
N TYR A 112 2.65 13.14 3.53
CA TYR A 112 1.26 13.57 3.36
C TYR A 112 0.25 12.55 3.90
N MET A 113 0.53 11.25 3.73
CA MET A 113 -0.30 10.19 4.31
C MET A 113 -0.24 10.19 5.85
N GLU A 114 0.92 10.46 6.45
CA GLU A 114 1.07 10.56 7.90
C GLU A 114 0.34 11.78 8.46
N ASP A 115 0.40 12.92 7.77
CA ASP A 115 -0.38 14.09 8.18
C ASP A 115 -1.88 13.80 8.14
N LEU A 116 -2.38 13.15 7.09
CA LEU A 116 -3.78 12.70 7.00
C LEU A 116 -4.14 11.77 8.15
N ARG A 117 -3.26 10.82 8.50
CA ARG A 117 -3.42 9.88 9.61
C ARG A 117 -3.58 10.59 10.95
N VAL A 118 -2.69 11.53 11.27
CA VAL A 118 -2.72 12.28 12.53
C VAL A 118 -3.95 13.17 12.63
N HIS A 119 -4.32 13.89 11.56
CA HIS A 119 -5.50 14.76 11.57
C HIS A 119 -6.80 13.96 11.69
N THR A 120 -6.90 12.81 11.00
CA THR A 120 -8.05 11.93 11.11
C THR A 120 -8.17 11.37 12.53
N LEU A 121 -7.05 10.96 13.14
CA LEU A 121 -7.02 10.49 14.52
C LEU A 121 -7.49 11.56 15.51
N LEU A 122 -7.00 12.80 15.35
CA LEU A 122 -7.39 13.93 16.18
C LEU A 122 -8.90 14.20 16.07
N ASN A 123 -9.43 14.24 14.85
CA ASN A 123 -10.86 14.49 14.61
C ASN A 123 -11.74 13.38 15.19
N MET A 124 -11.33 12.11 15.04
CA MET A 124 -12.06 10.98 15.62
C MET A 124 -12.02 11.02 17.15
N ARG A 125 -10.84 11.25 17.76
CA ARG A 125 -10.72 11.36 19.22
C ARG A 125 -11.54 12.52 19.77
N LYS A 126 -11.47 13.70 19.15
CA LYS A 126 -12.25 14.87 19.55
C LYS A 126 -13.75 14.58 19.50
N LYS A 127 -14.24 14.00 18.41
CA LYS A 127 -15.68 13.73 18.25
C LYS A 127 -16.18 12.64 19.21
N VAL A 128 -15.39 11.62 19.48
CA VAL A 128 -15.75 10.61 20.49
C VAL A 128 -15.69 11.21 21.89
N PHE A 129 -14.68 12.01 22.21
CA PHE A 129 -14.57 12.72 23.47
C PHE A 129 -15.75 13.66 23.71
N ASP A 130 -16.08 14.52 22.74
CA ASP A 130 -17.21 15.44 22.82
C ASP A 130 -18.53 14.66 23.01
N ASN A 131 -18.69 13.53 22.31
CA ASN A 131 -19.88 12.69 22.48
C ASN A 131 -19.94 12.08 23.88
N VAL A 132 -18.83 11.53 24.40
CA VAL A 132 -18.76 10.98 25.76
C VAL A 132 -19.08 12.05 26.81
N MET A 133 -18.55 13.26 26.66
CA MET A 133 -18.75 14.35 27.61
C MET A 133 -20.19 14.87 27.67
N ASN A 134 -20.97 14.66 26.60
CA ASN A 134 -22.39 15.02 26.53
C ASN A 134 -23.33 13.87 26.93
N LEU A 135 -22.81 12.72 27.37
CA LEU A 135 -23.65 11.62 27.87
C LEU A 135 -24.23 11.95 29.25
N HIS A 136 -25.42 11.41 29.51
CA HIS A 136 -26.10 11.56 30.80
C HIS A 136 -25.35 10.80 31.91
N VAL A 137 -25.45 11.28 33.15
CA VAL A 137 -24.74 10.71 34.32
C VAL A 137 -25.02 9.21 34.52
N GLY A 138 -26.24 8.76 34.20
CA GLY A 138 -26.61 7.33 34.28
C GLY A 138 -25.76 6.39 33.42
N TYR A 139 -25.19 6.86 32.31
CA TYR A 139 -24.26 6.08 31.50
C TYR A 139 -22.97 5.75 32.27
N PHE A 140 -22.45 6.72 33.03
CA PHE A 140 -21.20 6.57 33.79
C PHE A 140 -21.34 5.71 35.04
N ASN A 141 -22.56 5.47 35.52
CA ASN A 141 -22.80 4.54 36.64
C ASN A 141 -22.71 3.08 36.21
N ASN A 142 -22.97 2.77 34.93
CA ASN A 142 -22.99 1.40 34.41
C ASN A 142 -21.69 0.99 33.70
N GLU A 143 -20.83 1.93 33.33
CA GLU A 143 -19.62 1.68 32.57
C GLU A 143 -18.36 1.94 33.41
N ARG A 144 -17.34 1.08 33.30
CA ARG A 144 -16.08 1.29 34.01
C ARG A 144 -15.32 2.44 33.35
N LYS A 145 -14.78 3.36 34.16
CA LYS A 145 -13.93 4.47 33.69
C LYS A 145 -12.81 4.01 32.74
N GLY A 146 -12.19 2.86 33.02
CA GLY A 146 -11.14 2.28 32.17
C GLY A 146 -11.61 1.89 30.77
N ASP A 147 -12.85 1.41 30.63
CA ASP A 147 -13.42 1.01 29.34
C ASP A 147 -13.69 2.23 28.46
N ILE A 148 -14.15 3.33 29.06
CA ILE A 148 -14.34 4.61 28.37
C ILE A 148 -12.99 5.15 27.87
N ILE A 149 -11.95 5.11 28.70
CA ILE A 149 -10.59 5.54 28.31
C ILE A 149 -10.07 4.66 27.17
N SER A 150 -10.24 3.33 27.27
CA SER A 150 -9.80 2.39 26.24
C SER A 150 -10.48 2.63 24.89
N LYS A 151 -11.80 2.88 24.89
CA LYS A 151 -12.55 3.23 23.68
C LYS A 151 -12.01 4.49 23.00
N VAL A 152 -11.72 5.55 23.76
CA VAL A 152 -11.21 6.82 23.22
C VAL A 152 -9.75 6.71 22.77
N ALA A 153 -8.92 5.99 23.51
CA ALA A 153 -7.47 5.92 23.26
C ALA A 153 -7.11 4.86 22.21
N SER A 154 -7.58 3.62 22.41
CA SER A 154 -7.19 2.42 21.67
C SER A 154 -8.15 2.12 20.52
N ASP A 155 -9.45 1.97 20.78
CA ASP A 155 -10.40 1.54 19.74
C ASP A 155 -10.48 2.56 18.60
N VAL A 156 -10.51 3.85 18.93
CA VAL A 156 -10.46 4.92 17.93
C VAL A 156 -9.18 4.85 17.08
N GLN A 157 -8.04 4.52 17.68
CA GLN A 157 -6.77 4.39 16.95
C GLN A 157 -6.79 3.18 16.00
N VAL A 158 -7.33 2.05 16.43
CA VAL A 158 -7.49 0.85 15.58
C VAL A 158 -8.40 1.17 14.39
N VAL A 159 -9.54 1.80 14.64
CA VAL A 159 -10.49 2.18 13.57
C VAL A 159 -9.83 3.17 12.60
N GLN A 160 -9.13 4.18 13.11
CA GLN A 160 -8.41 5.14 12.28
C GLN A 160 -7.36 4.46 11.40
N PHE A 161 -6.56 3.56 11.98
CA PHE A 161 -5.55 2.79 11.25
C PHE A 161 -6.18 1.98 10.11
N THR A 162 -7.26 1.25 10.38
CA THR A 162 -7.99 0.50 9.36
C THR A 162 -8.49 1.41 8.23
N VAL A 163 -9.09 2.56 8.56
CA VAL A 163 -9.61 3.51 7.56
C VAL A 163 -8.48 4.03 6.67
N THR A 164 -7.38 4.48 7.28
CA THR A 164 -6.28 5.12 6.55
C THR A 164 -5.49 4.10 5.72
N ASN A 165 -5.27 2.90 6.26
CA ASN A 165 -4.55 1.84 5.55
C ASN A 165 -5.34 1.34 4.33
N THR A 166 -6.64 1.08 4.48
CA THR A 166 -7.46 0.68 3.34
C THR A 166 -7.56 1.81 2.30
N LEU A 167 -7.60 3.08 2.70
CA LEU A 167 -7.55 4.19 1.76
C LEU A 167 -6.23 4.19 0.96
N GLN A 168 -5.10 4.01 1.66
CA GLN A 168 -3.80 3.85 1.01
C GLN A 168 -3.81 2.69 0.01
N VAL A 169 -4.30 1.51 0.40
CA VAL A 169 -4.37 0.33 -0.47
C VAL A 169 -5.23 0.61 -1.71
N VAL A 170 -6.45 1.15 -1.53
CA VAL A 170 -7.42 1.35 -2.62
C VAL A 170 -6.95 2.40 -3.64
N PHE A 171 -6.20 3.42 -3.24
CA PHE A 171 -5.72 4.44 -4.17
C PHE A 171 -4.33 4.14 -4.73
N LYS A 172 -3.38 3.76 -3.87
CA LYS A 172 -1.97 3.58 -4.28
C LYS A 172 -1.75 2.29 -5.05
N GLU A 173 -2.28 1.17 -4.57
CA GLU A 173 -1.94 -0.14 -5.15
C GLU A 173 -2.50 -0.30 -6.57
N PRO A 174 -3.76 0.06 -6.87
CA PRO A 174 -4.26 0.03 -8.25
C PRO A 174 -3.50 0.97 -9.17
N LEU A 175 -3.19 2.20 -8.74
CA LEU A 175 -2.38 3.13 -9.54
C LEU A 175 -1.02 2.53 -9.87
N GLN A 176 -0.31 2.00 -8.86
CA GLN A 176 0.98 1.35 -9.06
C GLN A 176 0.88 0.15 -10.01
N LEU A 177 -0.15 -0.69 -9.83
CA LEU A 177 -0.41 -1.85 -10.67
C LEU A 177 -0.67 -1.44 -12.12
N ILE A 178 -1.52 -0.45 -12.37
CA ILE A 178 -1.84 0.06 -13.71
C ILE A 178 -0.57 0.54 -14.42
N PHE A 179 0.24 1.35 -13.75
CA PHE A 179 1.50 1.85 -14.33
C PHE A 179 2.50 0.72 -14.62
N PHE A 180 2.63 -0.26 -13.72
CA PHE A 180 3.52 -1.39 -13.93
C PHE A 180 3.06 -2.27 -15.10
N VAL A 181 1.77 -2.61 -15.16
CA VAL A 181 1.20 -3.39 -16.26
C VAL A 181 1.32 -2.63 -17.58
N ALA A 182 1.06 -1.31 -17.60
CA ALA A 182 1.21 -0.48 -18.79
C ALA A 182 2.65 -0.55 -19.33
N VAL A 183 3.66 -0.41 -18.47
CA VAL A 183 5.07 -0.49 -18.90
C VAL A 183 5.48 -1.89 -19.32
N LEU A 184 5.01 -2.94 -18.65
CA LEU A 184 5.26 -4.31 -19.08
C LEU A 184 4.66 -4.60 -20.46
N LEU A 185 3.44 -4.12 -20.72
CA LEU A 185 2.80 -4.22 -22.04
C LEU A 185 3.59 -3.47 -23.12
N SER A 186 4.15 -2.29 -22.81
CA SER A 186 5.05 -1.55 -23.70
C SER A 186 6.35 -2.29 -23.99
N ILE A 187 6.85 -3.14 -23.08
CA ILE A 187 8.06 -3.94 -23.30
C ILE A 187 7.75 -5.18 -24.14
N SER A 188 6.77 -5.99 -23.73
CA SER A 188 6.35 -7.19 -24.47
C SER A 188 4.97 -7.66 -24.02
N VAL A 189 4.00 -7.55 -24.92
CA VAL A 189 2.62 -8.01 -24.69
C VAL A 189 2.56 -9.53 -24.41
N LYS A 190 3.34 -10.33 -25.14
CA LYS A 190 3.33 -11.81 -25.01
C LYS A 190 3.83 -12.27 -23.63
N LEU A 191 4.96 -11.73 -23.17
CA LEU A 191 5.51 -12.06 -21.85
C LEU A 191 4.62 -11.55 -20.72
N THR A 192 4.02 -10.37 -20.90
CA THR A 192 3.12 -9.78 -19.90
C THR A 192 1.85 -10.62 -19.74
N LEU A 193 1.21 -11.04 -20.83
CA LEU A 193 0.04 -11.92 -20.78
C LEU A 193 0.36 -13.26 -20.11
N PHE A 194 1.53 -13.83 -20.40
CA PHE A 194 1.98 -15.05 -19.73
C PHE A 194 2.19 -14.83 -18.23
N SER A 195 2.80 -13.72 -17.82
CA SER A 195 2.95 -13.35 -16.41
C SER A 195 1.60 -13.09 -15.73
N LEU A 196 0.64 -12.50 -16.45
CA LEU A 196 -0.69 -12.20 -15.92
C LEU A 196 -1.50 -13.47 -15.61
N LEU A 197 -1.21 -14.60 -16.28
CA LEU A 197 -1.81 -15.91 -15.95
C LEU A 197 -1.42 -16.40 -14.55
N VAL A 198 -0.35 -15.90 -13.95
CA VAL A 198 -0.01 -16.21 -12.55
C VAL A 198 -1.05 -15.64 -11.60
N ILE A 199 -1.66 -14.49 -11.91
CA ILE A 199 -2.67 -13.84 -11.06
C ILE A 199 -3.89 -14.73 -10.80
N PRO A 200 -4.59 -15.31 -11.80
CA PRO A 200 -5.74 -16.18 -11.54
C PRO A 200 -5.33 -17.48 -10.84
N VAL A 201 -4.14 -18.05 -11.13
CA VAL A 201 -3.65 -19.26 -10.45
C VAL A 201 -3.40 -18.99 -8.97
N SER A 202 -2.66 -17.92 -8.65
CA SER A 202 -2.46 -17.47 -7.28
C SER A 202 -3.78 -17.11 -6.62
N GLY A 203 -4.67 -16.42 -7.31
CA GLY A 203 -6.00 -16.05 -6.83
C GLY A 203 -6.84 -17.27 -6.45
N PHE A 204 -6.81 -18.33 -7.25
CA PHE A 204 -7.50 -19.59 -6.95
C PHE A 204 -6.95 -20.26 -5.69
N ILE A 205 -5.63 -20.38 -5.59
CA ILE A 205 -4.96 -20.98 -4.42
C ILE A 205 -5.25 -20.17 -3.15
N ILE A 206 -5.06 -18.85 -3.21
CA ILE A 206 -5.31 -17.93 -2.10
C ILE A 206 -6.78 -18.00 -1.68
N SER A 207 -7.72 -18.02 -2.63
CA SER A 207 -9.15 -18.11 -2.32
C SER A 207 -9.49 -19.38 -1.54
N LYS A 208 -8.88 -20.52 -1.91
CA LYS A 208 -9.05 -21.79 -1.18
C LYS A 208 -8.49 -21.72 0.23
N ILE A 209 -7.31 -21.11 0.40
CA ILE A 209 -6.68 -20.89 1.71
C ILE A 209 -7.54 -19.97 2.58
N VAL A 210 -7.96 -18.82 2.07
CA VAL A 210 -8.80 -17.84 2.78
C VAL A 210 -10.12 -18.47 3.22
N LYS A 211 -10.76 -19.29 2.37
CA LYS A 211 -11.99 -19.99 2.74
C LYS A 211 -11.77 -20.93 3.93
N ARG A 212 -10.67 -21.69 3.94
CA ARG A 212 -10.31 -22.60 5.03
C ARG A 212 -9.98 -21.84 6.31
N LEU A 213 -9.17 -20.78 6.22
CA LEU A 213 -8.82 -19.93 7.36
C LEU A 213 -10.05 -19.29 7.98
N LYS A 214 -10.98 -18.79 7.15
CA LYS A 214 -12.23 -18.19 7.63
C LYS A 214 -13.08 -19.20 8.40
N GLN A 215 -13.21 -20.43 7.89
CA GLN A 215 -13.93 -21.50 8.60
C GLN A 215 -13.29 -21.85 9.94
N GLN A 216 -11.95 -22.00 9.98
CA GLN A 216 -11.22 -22.26 11.21
C GLN A 216 -11.34 -21.12 12.23
N ALA A 217 -11.27 -19.86 11.75
CA ALA A 217 -11.46 -18.70 12.61
C ALA A 217 -12.87 -18.65 13.22
N THR A 218 -13.92 -18.95 12.43
CA THR A 218 -15.29 -19.06 12.95
C THR A 218 -15.41 -20.14 14.03
N GLN A 219 -14.90 -21.34 13.78
CA GLN A 219 -14.93 -22.44 14.75
C GLN A 219 -14.15 -22.11 16.03
N SER A 220 -12.99 -21.46 15.90
CA SER A 220 -12.19 -21.00 17.03
C SER A 220 -12.94 -19.97 17.86
N HIS A 221 -13.62 -19.01 17.22
CA HIS A 221 -14.46 -18.03 17.91
C HIS A 221 -15.65 -18.68 18.63
N GLU A 222 -16.31 -19.67 18.03
CA GLU A 222 -17.41 -20.40 18.67
C GLU A 222 -16.93 -21.21 19.90
N SER A 223 -15.82 -21.93 19.79
CA SER A 223 -15.24 -22.66 20.92
C SER A 223 -14.80 -21.73 22.05
N PHE A 224 -14.21 -20.58 21.71
CA PHE A 224 -13.84 -19.57 22.69
C PHE A 224 -15.08 -19.02 23.41
N ALA A 225 -16.16 -18.72 22.68
CA ALA A 225 -17.42 -18.28 23.28
C ALA A 225 -18.03 -19.34 24.22
N LYS A 226 -18.00 -20.63 23.85
CA LYS A 226 -18.44 -21.73 24.72
C LYS A 226 -17.60 -21.84 25.98
N MET A 227 -16.28 -21.75 25.87
CA MET A 227 -15.37 -21.76 27.02
C MET A 227 -15.68 -20.63 28.00
N ILE A 228 -15.92 -19.42 27.49
CA ILE A 228 -16.35 -18.28 28.31
C ILE A 228 -17.70 -18.55 28.97
N GLY A 229 -18.67 -19.15 28.25
CA GLY A 229 -19.96 -19.54 28.83
C GLY A 229 -19.83 -20.56 29.97
N PHE A 230 -19.04 -21.61 29.80
CA PHE A 230 -18.77 -22.59 30.87
C PHE A 230 -18.06 -21.97 32.07
N LEU A 231 -17.14 -21.04 31.84
CA LEU A 231 -16.46 -20.33 32.91
C LEU A 231 -17.47 -19.49 33.71
N ASP A 232 -18.39 -18.78 33.05
CA ASP A 232 -19.42 -17.96 33.68
C ASP A 232 -20.39 -18.81 34.53
N GLU A 233 -20.83 -19.96 34.02
CA GLU A 233 -21.69 -20.91 34.74
C GLU A 233 -20.96 -21.52 35.95
N SER A 234 -19.69 -21.92 35.77
CA SER A 234 -18.87 -22.49 36.84
C SER A 234 -18.59 -21.48 37.95
N LEU A 235 -18.29 -20.22 37.60
CA LEU A 235 -18.07 -19.14 38.56
C LEU A 235 -19.36 -18.78 39.30
N SER A 236 -20.50 -18.77 38.61
CA SER A 236 -21.81 -18.55 39.23
C SER A 236 -22.18 -19.68 40.21
N GLY A 237 -21.85 -20.93 39.86
CA GLY A 237 -22.07 -22.11 40.70
C GLY A 237 -20.98 -22.39 41.73
N ILE A 238 -19.94 -21.55 41.84
CA ILE A 238 -18.70 -21.91 42.56
C ILE A 238 -18.92 -22.19 44.05
N LYS A 239 -19.88 -21.50 44.68
CA LYS A 239 -20.23 -21.73 46.09
C LYS A 239 -20.85 -23.11 46.29
N ILE A 240 -21.69 -23.56 45.36
CA ILE A 240 -22.32 -24.88 45.39
C ILE A 240 -21.24 -25.95 45.19
N ILE A 241 -20.40 -25.80 44.16
CA ILE A 241 -19.30 -26.74 43.86
C ILE A 241 -18.36 -26.90 45.08
N LYS A 242 -17.97 -25.78 45.70
CA LYS A 242 -17.13 -25.79 46.91
C LYS A 242 -17.83 -26.36 48.15
N ALA A 243 -19.14 -26.18 48.28
CA ALA A 243 -19.91 -26.74 49.40
C ALA A 243 -20.02 -28.27 49.33
N PHE A 244 -20.00 -28.86 48.13
CA PHE A 244 -20.00 -30.32 47.93
C PHE A 244 -18.59 -30.94 47.93
N ASN A 245 -17.54 -30.15 48.24
CA ASN A 245 -16.15 -30.60 48.39
C ASN A 245 -15.59 -31.36 47.18
N ALA A 246 -15.98 -30.94 45.97
CA ALA A 246 -15.43 -31.39 44.69
C ALA A 246 -14.24 -30.51 44.24
#